data_AF-A0A5P2DGY4-F1
#
_entry.id   AF-A0A5P2DGY4-F1
#
_cell.length_a   1.000
_cell.length_b   1.000
_cell.length_c   1.000
_cell.angle_alpha   90.00
_cell.angle_beta   90.00
_cell.angle_gamma   90.00
#
_symmetry.space_group_name_H-M   'P 1'
#
loop_
_entity.id
_entity.type
_entity.pdbx_description
1 polymer ?
#
loop_
_entity_poly.entity_id
_entity_poly.type
_entity_poly.pdbx_seq_one_letter_code
_entity_poly.pdbx_strand_id
1 'polypeptide(L)'
;MTSERPDDTSRGTRRRPAWAVGSIAAAVLLAGGGTAYWASTAYGDGGSGHRTADSAASAPRDAGDPSGPGIAPGEPDPSGEGVVYRTDVKLPEAPAKAPAYALSGEITSAEVARLAAALGLPGEPRLNGDVWVAGEAADGSGPRLTVARSAPGTWNFARFQAPVGGGSGAGDDCARGKDTCGPATLPQDPGASAGGGAETGKPVSEEAAKAAAAPVLAAAGVEGARQDARMNQGSVRVVAADPVVGGLPTQGWSTKVSVGSDGAVVGANGELKAPVRAADQQVVGAVEALARLNARSGGREGNPEPSGCASAVPLSADVPAATDAVPCNPEPRPMKPPRTETVKGAVLGLVPGTVNGARGLVPAWLFEVAGQGGAPGHTVAQPAAAQESTPGPGSKDARTVTGFSYAEAGRKLTVNFWAGACSTYALEARESADSVVVKITDTPNKPGQACIMLAQEMSLTATLEQPLGDRKVIDATTGKPIPRQ
;
A
#
# COMPACT_ATOMS: atom_id res chain seq x y z
N MET A 1 -35.74 -37.67 80.57
CA MET A 1 -36.44 -38.50 79.57
C MET A 1 -35.37 -39.06 78.63
N THR A 2 -35.17 -40.38 78.75
CA THR A 2 -34.81 -41.38 77.72
C THR A 2 -34.35 -40.86 76.35
N SER A 3 -33.09 -41.14 75.94
CA SER A 3 -32.68 -42.22 74.99
C SER A 3 -32.82 -41.73 73.53
N GLU A 4 -31.85 -41.77 72.61
CA GLU A 4 -30.88 -42.79 72.22
C GLU A 4 -29.72 -42.13 71.44
N ARG A 5 -28.53 -42.72 71.51
CA ARG A 5 -27.45 -42.64 70.50
C ARG A 5 -27.11 -44.10 70.18
N PRO A 6 -26.62 -44.46 68.98
CA PRO A 6 -25.16 -44.54 68.84
C PRO A 6 -24.70 -44.36 67.35
N ASP A 7 -23.48 -43.94 67.04
CA ASP A 7 -22.28 -44.75 66.73
C ASP A 7 -21.64 -44.02 65.51
N ASP A 8 -20.34 -43.94 65.26
CA ASP A 8 -19.17 -44.49 65.91
C ASP A 8 -17.92 -43.68 65.46
N THR A 9 -16.92 -43.64 66.34
CA THR A 9 -15.44 -43.56 66.18
C THR A 9 -14.75 -42.94 64.94
N SER A 10 -13.54 -42.37 64.97
CA SER A 10 -12.47 -42.19 65.96
C SER A 10 -11.44 -41.19 65.40
N ARG A 11 -10.70 -40.52 66.30
CA ARG A 11 -9.27 -40.14 66.25
C ARG A 11 -8.64 -39.96 64.85
N GLY A 12 -8.14 -38.80 64.44
CA GLY A 12 -7.27 -37.87 65.18
C GLY A 12 -5.87 -37.90 64.56
N THR A 13 -5.33 -36.75 64.14
CA THR A 13 -3.92 -36.33 64.34
C THR A 13 -3.62 -35.00 63.63
N ARG A 14 -2.70 -34.27 64.25
CA ARG A 14 -2.24 -32.89 63.98
C ARG A 14 -1.48 -32.77 62.65
N ARG A 15 -1.55 -31.61 62.00
CA ARG A 15 -0.46 -30.59 61.89
C ARG A 15 -0.94 -29.34 61.10
N ARG A 16 -0.72 -28.15 61.67
CA ARG A 16 -0.79 -26.81 61.05
C ARG A 16 0.55 -26.52 60.29
N PRO A 17 0.79 -25.32 59.72
CA PRO A 17 0.03 -24.46 58.78
C PRO A 17 0.90 -24.06 57.54
N ALA A 18 0.31 -23.45 56.50
CA ALA A 18 1.06 -22.57 55.59
C ALA A 18 0.14 -21.53 54.91
N TRP A 19 0.27 -20.29 55.40
CA TRP A 19 0.20 -18.97 54.77
C TRP A 19 -0.47 -18.78 53.40
N ALA A 20 -1.36 -17.78 53.39
CA ALA A 20 -2.00 -17.17 52.25
C ALA A 20 -0.99 -16.44 51.33
N VAL A 21 -1.16 -16.63 50.01
CA VAL A 21 -0.77 -15.66 48.98
C VAL A 21 -1.96 -15.55 48.04
N GLY A 22 -2.71 -14.45 48.18
CA GLY A 22 -3.75 -14.07 47.23
C GLY A 22 -3.11 -13.36 46.04
N SER A 23 -2.98 -14.06 44.92
CA SER A 23 -2.52 -13.47 43.66
C SER A 23 -3.70 -12.81 42.96
N ILE A 24 -3.68 -11.48 42.89
CA ILE A 24 -4.53 -10.68 42.00
C ILE A 24 -3.91 -10.78 40.60
N ALA A 25 -4.49 -11.60 39.74
CA ALA A 25 -4.17 -11.59 38.31
C ALA A 25 -5.06 -10.54 37.63
N ALA A 26 -4.52 -9.34 37.42
CA ALA A 26 -5.09 -8.35 36.53
C ALA A 26 -4.74 -8.77 35.08
N ALA A 27 -5.72 -9.34 34.37
CA ALA A 27 -5.60 -9.61 32.94
C ALA A 27 -5.77 -8.30 32.16
N VAL A 28 -4.66 -7.77 31.62
CA VAL A 28 -4.67 -6.67 30.64
C VAL A 28 -4.90 -7.28 29.26
N LEU A 29 -6.09 -7.04 28.70
CA LEU A 29 -6.39 -7.30 27.30
C LEU A 29 -5.66 -6.24 26.44
N LEU A 30 -4.56 -6.65 25.81
CA LEU A 30 -3.91 -5.88 24.76
C LEU A 30 -4.77 -5.92 23.50
N ALA A 31 -5.40 -4.78 23.20
CA ALA A 31 -5.89 -4.46 21.86
C ALA A 31 -4.69 -4.24 20.93
N GLY A 32 -4.20 -5.33 20.34
CA GLY A 32 -3.23 -5.30 19.24
C GLY A 32 -3.96 -5.00 17.93
N GLY A 33 -3.77 -3.78 17.42
CA GLY A 33 -4.25 -3.37 16.10
C GLY A 33 -3.63 -4.23 15.00
N GLY A 34 -4.48 -4.64 14.06
CA GLY A 34 -4.16 -5.51 12.94
C GLY A 34 -2.97 -5.00 12.13
N THR A 35 -1.93 -5.82 12.10
CA THR A 35 -0.81 -5.72 11.17
C THR A 35 -1.27 -6.18 9.79
N ALA A 36 -0.79 -5.47 8.77
CA ALA A 36 -0.97 -5.82 7.38
C ALA A 36 -0.32 -7.17 7.08
N TYR A 37 -1.13 -8.16 6.71
CA TYR A 37 -0.65 -9.35 6.01
C TYR A 37 -0.40 -8.98 4.55
N TRP A 38 0.85 -8.70 4.22
CA TRP A 38 1.38 -8.99 2.89
C TRP A 38 2.30 -10.19 3.03
N ALA A 39 1.88 -11.32 2.47
CA ALA A 39 2.69 -12.52 2.39
C ALA A 39 3.72 -12.34 1.27
N SER A 40 4.96 -12.03 1.64
CA SER A 40 6.15 -12.40 0.88
C SER A 40 6.57 -13.79 1.34
N THR A 41 6.30 -14.80 0.52
CA THR A 41 6.79 -16.16 0.76
C THR A 41 8.26 -16.26 0.37
N ALA A 42 9.15 -16.25 1.36
CA ALA A 42 10.45 -16.93 1.30
C ALA A 42 10.85 -17.30 2.73
N TYR A 43 10.84 -18.60 3.01
CA TYR A 43 10.99 -19.23 4.32
C TYR A 43 12.39 -19.05 4.92
N GLY A 44 12.43 -19.06 6.26
CA GLY A 44 13.64 -19.05 7.08
C GLY A 44 14.33 -20.40 7.24
N ASP A 45 15.56 -20.32 7.75
CA ASP A 45 16.43 -21.41 8.18
C ASP A 45 16.18 -21.76 9.67
N GLY A 46 16.39 -23.03 10.05
CA GLY A 46 16.47 -23.45 11.45
C GLY A 46 15.94 -24.83 11.85
N GLY A 47 16.60 -25.91 11.43
CA GLY A 47 17.11 -26.96 12.34
C GLY A 47 16.19 -27.95 13.10
N SER A 48 16.22 -29.20 12.62
CA SER A 48 16.23 -30.50 13.35
C SER A 48 14.93 -31.13 13.88
N GLY A 49 14.58 -32.31 13.32
CA GLY A 49 13.56 -33.22 13.88
C GLY A 49 12.89 -34.16 12.86
N HIS A 50 13.64 -35.10 12.30
CA HIS A 50 13.36 -35.98 11.16
C HIS A 50 12.10 -36.89 11.26
N ARG A 51 11.33 -37.00 10.16
CA ARG A 51 10.90 -38.28 9.52
C ARG A 51 10.46 -38.05 8.05
N THR A 52 11.39 -38.43 7.16
CA THR A 52 11.37 -38.73 5.71
C THR A 52 10.11 -38.47 4.87
N ALA A 53 10.21 -37.50 3.96
CA ALA A 53 9.38 -37.34 2.77
C ALA A 53 10.19 -37.76 1.53
N ASP A 54 9.67 -38.67 0.72
CA ASP A 54 10.15 -38.87 -0.64
C ASP A 54 9.71 -37.66 -1.48
N SER A 55 10.69 -36.82 -1.80
CA SER A 55 10.50 -35.60 -2.58
C SER A 55 10.52 -35.95 -4.07
N ALA A 56 9.38 -35.82 -4.73
CA ALA A 56 9.33 -35.76 -6.19
C ALA A 56 9.96 -34.43 -6.63
N ALA A 57 11.18 -34.51 -7.15
CA ALA A 57 11.88 -33.38 -7.75
C ALA A 57 11.03 -32.82 -8.90
N SER A 58 10.61 -31.56 -8.78
CA SER A 58 10.06 -30.81 -9.91
C SER A 58 11.20 -30.52 -10.88
N ALA A 59 11.12 -31.08 -12.09
CA ALA A 59 12.02 -30.70 -13.16
C ALA A 59 11.92 -29.19 -13.43
N PRO A 60 13.03 -28.50 -13.78
CA PRO A 60 12.98 -27.10 -14.19
C PRO A 60 12.06 -26.98 -15.41
N ARG A 61 11.02 -26.15 -15.31
CA ARG A 61 10.27 -25.73 -16.50
C ARG A 61 11.15 -24.73 -17.23
N ASP A 62 11.42 -24.97 -18.52
CA ASP A 62 11.92 -23.93 -19.42
C ASP A 62 10.92 -22.78 -19.39
N ALA A 63 11.32 -21.65 -18.82
CA ALA A 63 10.62 -20.41 -19.01
C ALA A 63 10.80 -20.05 -20.49
N GLY A 64 9.75 -20.23 -21.29
CA GLY A 64 9.74 -19.73 -22.66
C GLY A 64 10.19 -18.27 -22.68
N ASP A 65 10.88 -17.87 -23.75
CA ASP A 65 11.53 -16.57 -23.87
C ASP A 65 10.61 -15.44 -23.35
N PRO A 66 11.07 -14.65 -22.35
CA PRO A 66 10.31 -13.51 -21.88
C PRO A 66 10.04 -12.59 -23.06
N SER A 67 8.77 -12.28 -23.30
CA SER A 67 8.38 -11.28 -24.29
C SER A 67 8.72 -9.89 -23.77
N GLY A 68 9.98 -9.50 -23.98
CA GLY A 68 10.52 -8.17 -23.72
C GLY A 68 11.56 -8.14 -22.60
N PRO A 69 12.61 -7.32 -22.74
CA PRO A 69 13.62 -7.17 -21.69
C PRO A 69 12.98 -6.51 -20.47
N GLY A 70 12.90 -7.23 -19.36
CA GLY A 70 12.67 -6.62 -18.05
C GLY A 70 13.87 -5.77 -17.67
N ILE A 71 13.62 -4.61 -17.06
CA ILE A 71 14.70 -3.71 -16.60
C ILE A 71 15.18 -4.24 -15.25
N ALA A 72 16.42 -4.74 -15.19
CA ALA A 72 17.01 -5.18 -13.93
C ALA A 72 17.34 -3.97 -13.03
N PRO A 73 17.35 -4.12 -11.69
CA PRO A 73 17.83 -3.06 -10.80
C PRO A 73 19.23 -2.58 -11.18
N GLY A 74 19.38 -1.29 -11.54
CA GLY A 74 20.65 -0.68 -11.97
C GLY A 74 20.87 -0.60 -13.48
N GLU A 75 20.01 -1.22 -14.29
CA GLU A 75 20.07 -1.09 -15.75
C GLU A 75 19.40 0.24 -16.20
N PRO A 76 20.02 1.00 -17.13
CA PRO A 76 19.40 2.20 -17.68
C PRO A 76 18.05 1.85 -18.35
N ASP A 77 17.04 2.67 -18.10
CA ASP A 77 15.70 2.49 -18.68
C ASP A 77 15.79 2.54 -20.23
N PRO A 78 15.47 1.44 -20.95
CA PRO A 78 15.52 1.39 -22.40
C PRO A 78 14.47 2.28 -23.08
N SER A 79 13.52 2.85 -22.33
CA SER A 79 12.55 3.82 -22.83
C SER A 79 13.09 5.26 -22.94
N GLY A 80 14.27 5.55 -22.36
CA GLY A 80 14.96 6.84 -22.43
C GLY A 80 15.12 7.53 -21.07
N GLU A 81 15.78 8.69 -21.05
CA GLU A 81 15.72 9.59 -19.89
C GLU A 81 14.26 9.99 -19.61
N GLY A 82 13.94 10.33 -18.36
CA GLY A 82 12.56 10.54 -17.90
C GLY A 82 11.79 11.63 -18.65
N VAL A 83 10.53 11.86 -18.26
CA VAL A 83 9.65 12.82 -18.96
C VAL A 83 9.94 14.24 -18.52
N VAL A 84 10.10 15.17 -19.46
CA VAL A 84 10.17 16.61 -19.18
C VAL A 84 8.85 17.27 -19.61
N TYR A 85 8.16 17.89 -18.67
CA TYR A 85 6.92 18.61 -18.93
C TYR A 85 7.21 20.08 -19.22
N ARG A 86 6.72 20.58 -20.36
CA ARG A 86 6.82 21.99 -20.76
C ARG A 86 5.45 22.59 -20.97
N THR A 87 5.31 23.88 -20.72
CA THR A 87 4.06 24.59 -20.94
C THR A 87 4.32 25.88 -21.71
N ASP A 88 3.50 26.12 -22.73
CA ASP A 88 3.49 27.38 -23.49
C ASP A 88 2.32 28.28 -23.05
N VAL A 89 1.50 27.81 -22.10
CA VAL A 89 0.37 28.56 -21.54
C VAL A 89 0.74 29.17 -20.19
N LYS A 90 0.13 30.33 -19.87
CA LYS A 90 0.24 30.91 -18.53
C LYS A 90 -0.46 29.98 -17.53
N LEU A 91 0.31 29.41 -16.61
CA LEU A 91 -0.23 28.62 -15.50
C LEU A 91 -0.92 29.53 -14.46
N PRO A 92 -1.97 29.03 -13.77
CA PRO A 92 -2.68 29.79 -12.76
C PRO A 92 -1.83 30.10 -11.52
N GLU A 93 -2.17 31.20 -10.85
CA GLU A 93 -1.59 31.56 -9.55
C GLU A 93 -2.21 30.72 -8.42
N ALA A 94 -1.41 30.41 -7.40
CA ALA A 94 -1.90 29.66 -6.25
C ALA A 94 -2.59 30.56 -5.22
N PRO A 95 -3.64 30.07 -4.55
CA PRO A 95 -3.99 30.64 -3.24
C PRO A 95 -2.85 30.39 -2.26
N ALA A 96 -2.72 31.20 -1.21
CA ALA A 96 -1.66 30.99 -0.20
C ALA A 96 -1.83 29.68 0.59
N LYS A 97 -3.07 29.21 0.72
CA LYS A 97 -3.42 27.98 1.44
C LYS A 97 -4.53 27.23 0.72
N ALA A 98 -4.58 25.92 0.91
CA ALA A 98 -5.64 25.06 0.40
C ALA A 98 -6.01 23.97 1.43
N PRO A 99 -7.28 23.54 1.49
CA PRO A 99 -7.72 22.53 2.45
C PRO A 99 -7.14 21.15 2.14
N ALA A 100 -6.69 20.44 3.16
CA ALA A 100 -6.55 18.99 3.12
C ALA A 100 -7.84 18.31 3.60
N TYR A 101 -7.99 17.00 3.35
CA TYR A 101 -9.15 16.22 3.81
C TYR A 101 -8.70 14.94 4.49
N ALA A 102 -9.17 14.73 5.71
CA ALA A 102 -8.90 13.54 6.51
C ALA A 102 -10.02 12.51 6.35
N LEU A 103 -9.71 11.25 6.64
CA LEU A 103 -10.67 10.16 6.62
C LEU A 103 -11.17 9.95 8.05
N SER A 104 -12.49 9.93 8.25
CA SER A 104 -13.09 9.73 9.57
C SER A 104 -14.49 9.14 9.49
N GLY A 105 -14.90 8.50 10.59
CA GLY A 105 -16.21 7.87 10.73
C GLY A 105 -16.22 6.38 10.38
N GLU A 106 -17.40 5.79 10.54
CA GLU A 106 -17.67 4.40 10.23
C GLU A 106 -18.69 4.29 9.10
N ILE A 107 -18.63 3.16 8.39
CA ILE A 107 -19.61 2.72 7.41
C ILE A 107 -20.72 1.96 8.12
N THR A 108 -21.95 2.39 7.86
CA THR A 108 -23.17 1.77 8.39
C THR A 108 -23.68 0.66 7.47
N SER A 109 -24.43 -0.29 8.03
CA SER A 109 -25.11 -1.33 7.24
C SER A 109 -25.99 -0.74 6.13
N ALA A 110 -26.66 0.39 6.39
CA ALA A 110 -27.51 1.07 5.41
C ALA A 110 -26.72 1.63 4.21
N GLU A 111 -25.52 2.15 4.43
CA GLU A 111 -24.63 2.60 3.35
C GLU A 111 -24.18 1.41 2.48
N VAL A 112 -23.84 0.27 3.11
CA VAL A 112 -23.49 -0.96 2.38
C VAL A 112 -24.68 -1.54 1.63
N ALA A 113 -25.87 -1.54 2.23
CA ALA A 113 -27.09 -2.06 1.62
C ALA A 113 -27.47 -1.28 0.36
N ARG A 114 -27.27 0.05 0.35
CA ARG A 114 -27.47 0.90 -0.83
C ARG A 114 -26.53 0.50 -1.97
N LEU A 115 -25.24 0.32 -1.67
CA LEU A 115 -24.26 -0.11 -2.66
C LEU A 115 -24.54 -1.53 -3.18
N ALA A 116 -24.88 -2.46 -2.28
CA ALA A 116 -25.26 -3.83 -2.60
C ALA A 116 -26.47 -3.88 -3.55
N ALA A 117 -27.51 -3.08 -3.27
CA ALA A 117 -28.70 -2.98 -4.12
C ALA A 117 -28.36 -2.48 -5.54
N ALA A 118 -27.49 -1.48 -5.67
CA ALA A 118 -27.04 -0.98 -6.98
C ALA A 118 -26.21 -2.01 -7.76
N LEU A 119 -25.58 -2.95 -7.08
CA LEU A 119 -24.82 -4.07 -7.66
C LEU A 119 -25.70 -5.32 -7.91
N GLY A 120 -26.99 -5.25 -7.60
CA GLY A 120 -27.92 -6.38 -7.76
C GLY A 120 -27.70 -7.50 -6.76
N LEU A 121 -27.16 -7.21 -5.58
CA LEU A 121 -26.95 -8.16 -4.50
C LEU A 121 -28.16 -8.14 -3.54
N PRO A 122 -28.98 -9.20 -3.50
CA PRO A 122 -30.08 -9.29 -2.54
C PRO A 122 -29.57 -9.62 -1.14
N GLY A 123 -30.36 -9.27 -0.12
CA GLY A 123 -30.10 -9.61 1.28
C GLY A 123 -29.46 -8.49 2.10
N GLU A 124 -29.38 -8.70 3.41
CA GLU A 124 -28.82 -7.72 4.35
C GLU A 124 -27.30 -7.87 4.47
N PRO A 125 -26.53 -6.77 4.46
CA PRO A 125 -25.10 -6.82 4.74
C PRO A 125 -24.82 -7.34 6.15
N ARG A 126 -23.86 -8.25 6.25
CA ARG A 126 -23.38 -8.81 7.52
C ARG A 126 -22.02 -8.23 7.87
N LEU A 127 -21.81 -7.87 9.13
CA LEU A 127 -20.50 -7.45 9.63
C LEU A 127 -19.71 -8.68 10.08
N ASN A 128 -18.50 -8.86 9.54
CA ASN A 128 -17.55 -9.90 9.92
C ASN A 128 -16.24 -9.24 10.33
N GLY A 129 -15.97 -9.17 11.64
CA GLY A 129 -14.87 -8.36 12.18
C GLY A 129 -15.03 -6.89 11.78
N ASP A 130 -14.04 -6.35 11.07
CA ASP A 130 -14.03 -4.96 10.58
C ASP A 130 -14.43 -4.83 9.10
N VAL A 131 -15.11 -5.84 8.53
CA VAL A 131 -15.51 -5.87 7.12
C VAL A 131 -16.98 -6.24 6.99
N TRP A 132 -17.74 -5.39 6.29
CA TRP A 132 -19.09 -5.72 5.83
C TRP A 132 -19.03 -6.61 4.60
N VAL A 133 -19.92 -7.61 4.53
CA VAL A 133 -20.04 -8.55 3.41
C VAL A 133 -21.49 -8.61 2.93
N ALA A 134 -21.70 -8.64 1.61
CA ALA A 134 -23.01 -8.86 0.98
C ALA A 134 -22.89 -9.72 -0.30
N GLY A 135 -23.97 -10.41 -0.68
CA GLY A 135 -24.12 -11.14 -1.95
C GLY A 135 -23.66 -12.61 -1.99
N GLU A 136 -22.80 -13.01 -1.05
CA GLU A 136 -22.27 -14.39 -0.97
C GLU A 136 -23.37 -15.37 -0.53
N ALA A 137 -23.53 -16.48 -1.25
CA ALA A 137 -24.38 -17.59 -0.82
C ALA A 137 -23.76 -18.31 0.39
N ALA A 138 -24.55 -19.10 1.11
CA ALA A 138 -24.08 -19.77 2.34
C ALA A 138 -22.90 -20.73 2.10
N ASP A 139 -22.68 -21.17 0.86
CA ASP A 139 -21.59 -22.04 0.43
C ASP A 139 -20.33 -21.28 -0.03
N GLY A 140 -20.31 -19.95 0.10
CA GLY A 140 -19.19 -19.11 -0.33
C GLY A 140 -19.20 -18.75 -1.82
N SER A 141 -20.16 -19.26 -2.59
CA SER A 141 -20.27 -19.00 -4.02
C SER A 141 -21.01 -17.71 -4.34
N GLY A 142 -20.85 -17.24 -5.58
CA GLY A 142 -21.60 -16.11 -6.12
C GLY A 142 -20.95 -14.73 -5.94
N PRO A 143 -21.66 -13.67 -6.36
CA PRO A 143 -21.14 -12.32 -6.40
C PRO A 143 -20.93 -11.79 -4.97
N ARG A 144 -19.82 -11.08 -4.75
CA ARG A 144 -19.41 -10.67 -3.40
C ARG A 144 -19.02 -9.21 -3.36
N LEU A 145 -19.61 -8.48 -2.42
CA LEU A 145 -19.22 -7.14 -2.02
C LEU A 145 -18.56 -7.21 -0.64
N THR A 146 -17.37 -6.62 -0.51
CA THR A 146 -16.73 -6.35 0.77
C THR A 146 -16.52 -4.86 0.96
N VAL A 147 -16.78 -4.35 2.17
CA VAL A 147 -16.57 -2.94 2.53
C VAL A 147 -15.89 -2.86 3.88
N ALA A 148 -14.77 -2.14 3.99
CA ALA A 148 -14.15 -1.88 5.29
C ALA A 148 -15.11 -1.08 6.19
N ARG A 149 -15.21 -1.43 7.47
CA ARG A 149 -16.07 -0.72 8.43
C ARG A 149 -15.58 0.71 8.69
N SER A 150 -14.28 0.91 8.77
CA SER A 150 -13.68 2.22 9.03
C SER A 150 -13.57 3.04 7.75
N ALA A 151 -13.74 4.37 7.87
CA ALA A 151 -13.47 5.29 6.77
C ALA A 151 -12.05 5.08 6.20
N PRO A 152 -11.89 5.12 4.87
CA PRO A 152 -12.84 5.60 3.86
C PRO A 152 -13.89 4.56 3.42
N GLY A 153 -13.93 3.39 4.05
CA GLY A 153 -14.83 2.32 3.64
C GLY A 153 -14.44 1.74 2.30
N THR A 154 -13.15 1.44 2.12
CA THR A 154 -12.64 0.83 0.89
C THR A 154 -13.43 -0.42 0.58
N TRP A 155 -13.95 -0.48 -0.63
CA TRP A 155 -14.85 -1.53 -1.05
C TRP A 155 -14.44 -2.17 -2.37
N ASN A 156 -14.80 -3.44 -2.51
CA ASN A 156 -14.56 -4.23 -3.69
C ASN A 156 -15.74 -5.16 -3.96
N PHE A 157 -16.17 -5.18 -5.21
CA PHE A 157 -17.19 -6.06 -5.75
C PHE A 157 -16.58 -6.92 -6.84
N ALA A 158 -16.84 -8.23 -6.76
CA ALA A 158 -16.55 -9.17 -7.83
C ALA A 158 -17.80 -10.00 -8.10
N ARG A 159 -18.25 -10.03 -9.36
CA ARG A 159 -19.42 -10.84 -9.74
C ARG A 159 -19.11 -12.33 -9.77
N PHE A 160 -17.87 -12.67 -10.13
CA PHE A 160 -17.35 -14.03 -10.17
C PHE A 160 -16.17 -14.11 -9.21
N GLN A 161 -16.20 -15.05 -8.27
CA GLN A 161 -15.05 -15.32 -7.42
C GLN A 161 -14.09 -16.28 -8.14
N ALA A 162 -12.79 -16.08 -7.98
CA ALA A 162 -11.84 -17.16 -8.25
C ALA A 162 -12.16 -18.31 -7.28
N PRO A 163 -12.21 -19.57 -7.74
CA PRO A 163 -12.50 -20.70 -6.84
C PRO A 163 -11.53 -20.71 -5.66
N VAL A 164 -12.05 -20.73 -4.44
CA VAL A 164 -11.22 -20.87 -3.23
C VAL A 164 -10.64 -22.30 -3.26
N GLY A 165 -9.33 -22.40 -3.54
CA GLY A 165 -8.64 -23.68 -3.76
C GLY A 165 -8.26 -23.98 -5.21
N GLY A 166 -8.65 -23.12 -6.17
CA GLY A 166 -8.12 -23.12 -7.52
C GLY A 166 -7.16 -21.95 -7.67
N GLY A 167 -5.87 -22.23 -7.81
CA GLY A 167 -4.90 -21.23 -8.26
C GLY A 167 -5.39 -20.56 -9.53
N SER A 168 -5.00 -19.31 -9.75
CA SER A 168 -5.28 -18.58 -10.99
C SER A 168 -4.86 -19.41 -12.21
N GLY A 169 -5.82 -20.06 -12.86
CA GLY A 169 -5.59 -20.94 -14.00
C GLY A 169 -6.84 -21.75 -14.27
N ALA A 170 -7.11 -22.01 -15.55
CA ALA A 170 -7.89 -23.18 -15.92
C ALA A 170 -7.36 -24.40 -15.15
N GLY A 171 -8.23 -25.39 -14.88
CA GLY A 171 -7.81 -26.65 -14.28
C GLY A 171 -6.56 -27.20 -14.97
N ASP A 172 -5.72 -27.93 -14.25
CA ASP A 172 -4.60 -28.59 -14.88
C ASP A 172 -5.13 -29.58 -15.91
N ASP A 173 -5.00 -29.28 -17.20
CA ASP A 173 -5.39 -30.16 -18.32
C ASP A 173 -4.51 -31.42 -18.42
N CYS A 174 -3.98 -31.88 -17.28
CA CYS A 174 -3.14 -33.05 -17.16
C CYS A 174 -4.03 -34.30 -17.13
N ALA A 175 -3.87 -35.15 -18.15
CA ALA A 175 -4.58 -36.42 -18.21
C ALA A 175 -4.20 -37.29 -16.99
N ARG A 176 -5.21 -37.69 -16.21
CA ARG A 176 -5.02 -38.56 -15.03
C ARG A 176 -4.28 -39.85 -15.42
N GLY A 177 -3.13 -40.09 -14.77
CA GLY A 177 -2.32 -41.29 -14.99
C GLY A 177 -1.17 -41.13 -16.00
N LYS A 178 -0.73 -39.90 -16.31
CA LYS A 178 0.51 -39.64 -17.03
C LYS A 178 1.40 -38.64 -16.29
N ASP A 179 2.71 -38.89 -16.34
CA ASP A 179 3.73 -38.14 -15.58
C ASP A 179 4.18 -36.83 -16.26
N THR A 180 3.62 -36.51 -17.43
CA THR A 180 3.92 -35.25 -18.15
C THR A 180 2.63 -34.62 -18.67
N CYS A 181 2.44 -33.35 -18.34
CA CYS A 181 1.53 -32.48 -19.07
C CYS A 181 2.32 -32.01 -20.29
N GLY A 182 1.85 -32.33 -21.51
CA GLY A 182 2.57 -31.99 -22.75
C GLY A 182 2.84 -30.48 -22.88
N PRO A 183 3.68 -30.05 -23.86
CA PRO A 183 3.91 -28.63 -24.10
C PRO A 183 2.56 -27.93 -24.24
N ALA A 184 2.36 -26.85 -23.47
CA ALA A 184 1.08 -26.19 -23.26
C ALA A 184 0.38 -25.89 -24.59
N THR A 185 -0.49 -26.81 -25.00
CA THR A 185 -1.45 -26.61 -26.06
C THR A 185 -2.75 -26.35 -25.34
N LEU A 186 -3.27 -25.14 -25.51
CA LEU A 186 -4.61 -24.79 -25.03
C LEU A 186 -5.59 -25.88 -25.49
N PRO A 187 -6.56 -26.29 -24.66
CA PRO A 187 -7.45 -27.40 -24.98
C PRO A 187 -8.15 -27.15 -26.32
N GLN A 188 -7.85 -28.02 -27.29
CA GLN A 188 -8.68 -28.19 -28.48
C GLN A 188 -9.81 -29.13 -28.09
N ASP A 189 -11.02 -28.60 -27.95
CA ASP A 189 -12.22 -29.43 -27.94
C ASP A 189 -12.26 -30.26 -29.24
N PRO A 190 -12.40 -31.61 -29.15
CA PRO A 190 -12.58 -32.45 -30.33
C PRO A 190 -13.99 -32.21 -30.87
N GLY A 191 -14.13 -31.15 -31.67
CA GLY A 191 -15.37 -30.71 -32.28
C GLY A 191 -15.29 -29.36 -32.99
N ALA A 192 -14.30 -28.51 -32.66
CA ALA A 192 -14.10 -27.24 -33.33
C ALA A 192 -13.13 -27.40 -34.53
N SER A 193 -13.69 -27.77 -35.68
CA SER A 193 -12.98 -27.68 -36.95
C SER A 193 -12.58 -26.23 -37.24
N ALA A 194 -11.43 -26.10 -37.91
CA ALA A 194 -10.79 -24.86 -38.33
C ALA A 194 -11.77 -23.85 -38.98
N GLY A 195 -11.76 -22.62 -38.48
CA GLY A 195 -12.45 -21.48 -39.07
C GLY A 195 -13.47 -20.82 -38.14
N GLY A 196 -13.00 -20.04 -37.17
CA GLY A 196 -13.85 -19.20 -36.33
C GLY A 196 -13.23 -18.99 -34.96
N GLY A 197 -12.53 -17.87 -34.77
CA GLY A 197 -12.21 -17.42 -33.42
C GLY A 197 -13.53 -17.27 -32.66
N ALA A 198 -13.63 -17.89 -31.48
CA ALA A 198 -14.70 -17.56 -30.55
C ALA A 198 -14.66 -16.04 -30.38
N GLU A 199 -15.71 -15.34 -30.82
CA GLU A 199 -15.80 -13.90 -30.67
C GLU A 199 -15.75 -13.59 -29.18
N THR A 200 -14.58 -13.20 -28.68
CA THR A 200 -14.47 -12.45 -27.44
C THR A 200 -15.32 -11.21 -27.67
N GLY A 201 -16.50 -11.18 -27.03
CA GLY A 201 -17.51 -10.14 -27.29
C GLY A 201 -16.85 -8.77 -27.20
N LYS A 202 -17.03 -7.94 -28.23
CA LYS A 202 -16.46 -6.59 -28.24
C LYS A 202 -16.90 -5.85 -26.97
N PRO A 203 -16.03 -5.05 -26.33
CA PRO A 203 -16.44 -4.19 -25.25
C PRO A 203 -17.63 -3.34 -25.69
N VAL A 204 -18.58 -3.13 -24.77
CA VAL A 204 -19.67 -2.17 -24.98
C VAL A 204 -19.12 -0.77 -25.31
N SER A 205 -19.95 0.12 -25.86
CA SER A 205 -19.54 1.51 -26.08
C SER A 205 -19.25 2.25 -24.76
N GLU A 206 -18.56 3.39 -24.83
CA GLU A 206 -18.35 4.22 -23.63
C GLU A 206 -19.67 4.68 -23.03
N GLU A 207 -20.63 5.07 -23.86
CA GLU A 207 -21.94 5.54 -23.45
C GLU A 207 -22.72 4.43 -22.74
N ALA A 208 -22.69 3.20 -23.28
CA ALA A 208 -23.35 2.04 -22.69
C ALA A 208 -22.70 1.66 -21.35
N ALA A 209 -21.37 1.68 -21.25
CA ALA A 209 -20.68 1.42 -19.98
C ALA A 209 -20.98 2.49 -18.93
N LYS A 210 -20.99 3.78 -19.29
CA LYS A 210 -21.34 4.88 -18.37
C LYS A 210 -22.79 4.75 -17.88
N ALA A 211 -23.72 4.37 -18.76
CA ALA A 211 -25.10 4.11 -18.38
C ALA A 211 -25.21 2.92 -17.40
N ALA A 212 -24.49 1.83 -17.65
CA ALA A 212 -24.45 0.66 -16.76
C ALA A 212 -23.80 0.96 -15.40
N ALA A 213 -22.77 1.83 -15.38
CA ALA A 213 -22.07 2.21 -14.15
C ALA A 213 -22.83 3.24 -13.30
N ALA A 214 -23.74 4.03 -13.90
CA ALA A 214 -24.39 5.16 -13.24
C ALA A 214 -25.07 4.81 -11.90
N PRO A 215 -25.83 3.71 -11.75
CA PRO A 215 -26.43 3.34 -10.46
C PRO A 215 -25.39 3.05 -9.38
N VAL A 216 -24.29 2.38 -9.74
CA VAL A 216 -23.20 2.04 -8.83
C VAL A 216 -22.47 3.31 -8.38
N LEU A 217 -22.18 4.23 -9.32
CA LEU A 217 -21.54 5.50 -9.01
C LEU A 217 -22.40 6.38 -8.07
N ALA A 218 -23.72 6.41 -8.29
CA ALA A 218 -24.64 7.12 -7.39
C ALA A 218 -24.73 6.48 -5.99
N ALA A 219 -24.74 5.14 -5.92
CA ALA A 219 -24.74 4.45 -4.63
C ALA A 219 -23.43 4.63 -3.86
N ALA A 220 -22.31 4.77 -4.57
CA ALA A 220 -20.99 5.08 -4.02
C ALA A 220 -20.80 6.57 -3.68
N GLY A 221 -21.79 7.44 -3.93
CA GLY A 221 -21.72 8.87 -3.62
C GLY A 221 -20.76 9.66 -4.52
N VAL A 222 -20.50 9.18 -5.73
CA VAL A 222 -19.63 9.82 -6.73
C VAL A 222 -20.41 10.20 -7.99
N GLU A 223 -21.73 10.35 -7.89
CA GLU A 223 -22.55 10.89 -8.97
C GLU A 223 -22.08 12.29 -9.38
N GLY A 224 -22.19 12.60 -10.67
CA GLY A 224 -21.75 13.89 -11.23
C GLY A 224 -20.24 14.06 -11.37
N ALA A 225 -19.43 13.12 -10.87
CA ALA A 225 -18.00 13.07 -11.17
C ALA A 225 -17.77 12.92 -12.68
N ARG A 226 -16.67 13.49 -13.18
CA ARG A 226 -16.25 13.28 -14.57
C ARG A 226 -15.91 11.79 -14.77
N GLN A 227 -16.55 11.16 -15.74
CA GLN A 227 -16.35 9.75 -16.04
C GLN A 227 -15.43 9.55 -17.24
N ASP A 228 -14.40 8.73 -17.06
CA ASP A 228 -13.52 8.24 -18.12
C ASP A 228 -13.82 6.76 -18.38
N ALA A 229 -14.20 6.43 -19.62
CA ALA A 229 -14.51 5.06 -20.02
C ALA A 229 -13.62 4.56 -21.16
N ARG A 230 -12.48 5.23 -21.44
CA ARG A 230 -11.58 4.91 -22.56
C ARG A 230 -10.85 3.57 -22.39
N MET A 231 -10.69 3.13 -21.14
CA MET A 231 -9.93 1.93 -20.78
C MET A 231 -10.71 0.64 -21.06
N ASN A 232 -10.09 -0.29 -21.78
CA ASN A 232 -10.60 -1.64 -22.00
C ASN A 232 -9.61 -2.68 -21.48
N GLN A 233 -10.13 -3.80 -20.98
CA GLN A 233 -9.39 -5.00 -20.59
C GLN A 233 -10.05 -6.21 -21.25
N GLY A 234 -9.53 -6.64 -22.41
CA GLY A 234 -10.21 -7.65 -23.24
C GLY A 234 -11.60 -7.18 -23.68
N SER A 235 -12.64 -7.93 -23.31
CA SER A 235 -14.06 -7.61 -23.56
C SER A 235 -14.70 -6.70 -22.51
N VAL A 236 -13.96 -6.33 -21.45
CA VAL A 236 -14.46 -5.52 -20.34
C VAL A 236 -14.08 -4.06 -20.55
N ARG A 237 -15.07 -3.16 -20.45
CA ARG A 237 -14.83 -1.71 -20.40
C ARG A 237 -14.78 -1.24 -18.95
N VAL A 238 -13.85 -0.37 -18.61
CA VAL A 238 -13.73 0.22 -17.26
C VAL A 238 -14.17 1.67 -17.29
N VAL A 239 -15.14 2.01 -16.44
CA VAL A 239 -15.56 3.38 -16.15
C VAL A 239 -14.88 3.82 -14.85
N ALA A 240 -14.03 4.83 -14.92
CA ALA A 240 -13.41 5.48 -13.77
C ALA A 240 -14.08 6.83 -13.51
N ALA A 241 -14.33 7.15 -12.24
CA ALA A 241 -14.90 8.41 -11.81
C ALA A 241 -14.15 8.93 -10.58
N ASP A 242 -13.50 10.10 -10.74
CA ASP A 242 -12.83 10.81 -9.66
C ASP A 242 -13.79 11.86 -9.06
N PRO A 243 -14.16 11.79 -7.77
CA PRO A 243 -15.09 12.72 -7.16
C PRO A 243 -14.50 14.12 -7.01
N VAL A 244 -15.38 15.11 -6.91
CA VAL A 244 -15.03 16.47 -6.48
C VAL A 244 -15.22 16.57 -4.98
N VAL A 245 -14.14 16.90 -4.25
CA VAL A 245 -14.15 16.98 -2.78
C VAL A 245 -13.97 18.43 -2.37
N GLY A 246 -14.98 19.00 -1.71
CA GLY A 246 -14.99 20.41 -1.29
C GLY A 246 -14.75 21.41 -2.43
N GLY A 247 -15.24 21.10 -3.63
CA GLY A 247 -15.09 21.93 -4.83
C GLY A 247 -13.78 21.72 -5.60
N LEU A 248 -12.88 20.85 -5.12
CA LEU A 248 -11.61 20.55 -5.78
C LEU A 248 -11.68 19.18 -6.49
N PRO A 249 -11.22 19.08 -7.76
CA PRO A 249 -11.13 17.80 -8.44
C PRO A 249 -10.09 16.91 -7.76
N THR A 250 -10.36 15.60 -7.73
CA THR A 250 -9.39 14.61 -7.24
C THR A 250 -8.70 13.90 -8.42
N GLN A 251 -7.48 13.42 -8.19
CA GLN A 251 -6.79 12.51 -9.10
C GLN A 251 -6.28 11.31 -8.31
N GLY A 252 -6.64 10.10 -8.73
CA GLY A 252 -6.23 8.86 -8.05
C GLY A 252 -7.07 8.53 -6.81
N TRP A 253 -8.24 9.16 -6.66
CA TRP A 253 -9.27 8.81 -5.67
C TRP A 253 -10.51 8.26 -6.37
N SER A 254 -10.30 7.39 -7.36
CA SER A 254 -11.33 6.98 -8.31
C SER A 254 -12.19 5.83 -7.78
N THR A 255 -13.48 5.90 -8.03
CA THR A 255 -14.33 4.70 -8.12
C THR A 255 -14.21 4.12 -9.53
N LYS A 256 -14.03 2.80 -9.64
CA LYS A 256 -13.92 2.10 -10.92
C LYS A 256 -15.01 1.04 -11.03
N VAL A 257 -15.65 0.97 -12.19
CA VAL A 257 -16.70 0.00 -12.51
C VAL A 257 -16.33 -0.71 -13.82
N SER A 258 -16.19 -2.03 -13.76
CA SER A 258 -15.89 -2.92 -14.88
C SER A 258 -17.19 -3.48 -15.45
N VAL A 259 -17.44 -3.22 -16.72
CA VAL A 259 -18.65 -3.61 -17.46
C VAL A 259 -18.30 -4.63 -18.53
N GLY A 260 -18.94 -5.80 -18.49
CA GLY A 260 -18.77 -6.86 -19.47
C GLY A 260 -19.32 -6.50 -20.84
N SER A 261 -19.04 -7.35 -21.85
CA SER A 261 -19.56 -7.19 -23.21
C SER A 261 -21.08 -7.31 -23.31
N ASP A 262 -21.72 -7.93 -22.31
CA ASP A 262 -23.17 -8.02 -22.13
C ASP A 262 -23.80 -6.81 -21.42
N GLY A 263 -22.97 -5.83 -21.01
CA GLY A 263 -23.41 -4.65 -20.27
C GLY A 263 -23.58 -4.87 -18.76
N ALA A 264 -23.29 -6.08 -18.25
CA ALA A 264 -23.36 -6.35 -16.81
C ALA A 264 -22.13 -5.81 -16.06
N VAL A 265 -22.34 -5.32 -14.83
CA VAL A 265 -21.22 -4.99 -13.93
C VAL A 265 -20.57 -6.28 -13.44
N VAL A 266 -19.32 -6.51 -13.83
CA VAL A 266 -18.56 -7.73 -13.50
C VAL A 266 -17.57 -7.53 -12.35
N GLY A 267 -17.20 -6.27 -12.09
CA GLY A 267 -16.37 -5.88 -10.96
C GLY A 267 -16.48 -4.38 -10.69
N ALA A 268 -16.24 -3.96 -9.46
CA ALA A 268 -16.18 -2.54 -9.11
C ALA A 268 -15.43 -2.33 -7.80
N ASN A 269 -14.78 -1.19 -7.63
CA ASN A 269 -14.06 -0.87 -6.41
C ASN A 269 -14.01 0.65 -6.18
N GLY A 270 -13.85 1.07 -4.93
CA GLY A 270 -13.77 2.48 -4.59
C GLY A 270 -13.75 2.74 -3.10
N GLU A 271 -14.16 3.95 -2.74
CA GLU A 271 -14.23 4.46 -1.38
C GLU A 271 -15.67 4.92 -1.11
N LEU A 272 -16.27 4.52 0.02
CA LEU A 272 -17.70 4.76 0.28
C LEU A 272 -17.97 6.01 1.13
N LYS A 273 -17.03 6.38 2.01
CA LYS A 273 -17.13 7.58 2.84
C LYS A 273 -16.37 8.74 2.21
N ALA A 274 -17.06 9.88 2.06
CA ALA A 274 -16.43 11.11 1.61
C ALA A 274 -15.39 11.60 2.66
N PRO A 275 -14.19 12.03 2.22
CA PRO A 275 -13.21 12.68 3.10
C PRO A 275 -13.76 13.96 3.72
N VAL A 276 -13.40 14.22 4.98
CA VAL A 276 -13.85 15.39 5.75
C VAL A 276 -12.76 16.48 5.73
N ARG A 277 -13.16 17.74 5.56
CA ARG A 277 -12.23 18.88 5.53
C ARG A 277 -11.37 18.90 6.80
N ALA A 278 -10.06 18.94 6.61
CA ALA A 278 -9.06 19.10 7.65
C ALA A 278 -8.48 20.53 7.64
N ALA A 279 -7.36 20.72 8.34
CA ALA A 279 -6.65 21.99 8.35
C ALA A 279 -6.10 22.35 6.95
N ASP A 280 -5.95 23.66 6.72
CA ASP A 280 -5.39 24.17 5.48
C ASP A 280 -3.87 24.04 5.49
N GLN A 281 -3.31 23.62 4.35
CA GLN A 281 -1.87 23.55 4.12
C GLN A 281 -1.42 24.76 3.30
N GLN A 282 -0.20 25.24 3.57
CA GLN A 282 0.43 26.21 2.68
C GLN A 282 0.74 25.52 1.35
N VAL A 283 0.46 26.20 0.25
CA VAL A 283 0.66 25.64 -1.09
C VAL A 283 1.58 26.49 -1.95
N VAL A 284 2.27 25.85 -2.89
CA VAL A 284 3.11 26.50 -3.89
C VAL A 284 2.35 26.79 -5.17
N GLY A 285 2.89 27.71 -5.98
CA GLY A 285 2.43 28.01 -7.33
C GLY A 285 2.49 26.82 -8.29
N ALA A 286 1.65 26.82 -9.33
CA ALA A 286 1.67 25.79 -10.38
C ALA A 286 3.02 25.71 -11.10
N VAL A 287 3.69 26.86 -11.30
CA VAL A 287 5.04 26.92 -11.91
C VAL A 287 6.07 26.20 -11.05
N GLU A 288 6.08 26.46 -9.75
CA GLU A 288 6.99 25.79 -8.82
C GLU A 288 6.69 24.29 -8.72
N ALA A 289 5.40 23.91 -8.69
CA ALA A 289 5.00 22.51 -8.71
C ALA A 289 5.46 21.81 -10.00
N LEU A 290 5.32 22.43 -11.17
CA LEU A 290 5.80 21.86 -12.43
C LEU A 290 7.33 21.69 -12.43
N ALA A 291 8.07 22.64 -11.85
CA ALA A 291 9.51 22.52 -11.67
C ALA A 291 9.88 21.34 -10.75
N ARG A 292 9.16 21.16 -9.64
CA ARG A 292 9.33 19.99 -8.74
C ARG A 292 9.01 18.67 -9.45
N LEU A 293 7.99 18.64 -10.30
CA LEU A 293 7.64 17.46 -11.10
C LEU A 293 8.79 17.08 -12.04
N ASN A 294 9.32 18.05 -12.77
CA ASN A 294 10.46 17.86 -13.68
C ASN A 294 11.75 17.47 -12.95
N ALA A 295 12.00 18.04 -11.77
CA ALA A 295 13.17 17.70 -10.97
C ALA A 295 13.15 16.24 -10.48
N ARG A 296 11.96 15.64 -10.31
CA ARG A 296 11.81 14.22 -9.94
C ARG A 296 11.90 13.26 -11.11
N SER A 297 11.51 13.70 -12.31
CA SER A 297 11.60 12.90 -13.52
C SER A 297 12.97 12.98 -14.19
N GLY A 298 13.75 14.02 -13.92
CA GLY A 298 15.17 14.05 -14.23
C GLY A 298 15.87 12.95 -13.44
N GLY A 299 16.35 11.91 -14.14
CA GLY A 299 17.27 10.94 -13.56
C GLY A 299 18.43 11.67 -12.88
N ARG A 300 18.99 11.06 -11.84
CA ARG A 300 20.13 11.62 -11.12
C ARG A 300 21.22 12.00 -12.13
N GLU A 301 21.67 13.26 -12.12
CA GLU A 301 22.86 13.67 -12.88
C GLU A 301 24.03 12.77 -12.46
N GLY A 302 24.41 11.91 -13.38
CA GLY A 302 25.41 10.88 -13.20
C GLY A 302 25.18 9.82 -14.26
N ASN A 303 26.09 9.76 -15.24
CA ASN A 303 26.21 8.56 -16.05
C ASN A 303 26.20 7.37 -15.09
N PRO A 304 25.26 6.40 -15.23
CA PRO A 304 25.45 5.11 -14.59
C PRO A 304 26.79 4.61 -15.11
N GLU A 305 27.82 4.57 -14.26
CA GLU A 305 29.03 3.86 -14.65
C GLU A 305 28.59 2.44 -15.03
N PRO A 306 29.10 1.90 -16.16
CA PRO A 306 28.64 0.62 -16.67
C PRO A 306 28.63 -0.39 -15.53
N SER A 307 27.43 -0.91 -15.21
CA SER A 307 27.28 -1.96 -14.22
C SER A 307 28.15 -3.13 -14.67
N GLY A 308 29.23 -3.39 -13.93
CA GLY A 308 30.12 -4.50 -14.23
C GLY A 308 29.30 -5.78 -14.36
N CYS A 309 29.49 -6.52 -15.45
CA CYS A 309 28.75 -7.75 -15.70
C CYS A 309 28.82 -8.66 -14.47
N ALA A 310 27.68 -9.09 -13.96
CA ALA A 310 27.63 -10.12 -12.94
C ALA A 310 28.23 -11.40 -13.55
N SER A 311 29.41 -11.81 -13.11
CA SER A 311 29.96 -13.12 -13.44
C SER A 311 29.20 -14.19 -12.67
N ALA A 312 28.85 -15.29 -13.34
CA ALA A 312 28.25 -16.43 -12.67
C ALA A 312 29.20 -16.94 -11.59
N VAL A 313 28.73 -17.01 -10.34
CA VAL A 313 29.47 -17.65 -9.25
C VAL A 313 29.36 -19.17 -9.46
N PRO A 314 30.46 -19.92 -9.54
CA PRO A 314 30.40 -21.37 -9.73
C PRO A 314 29.65 -22.04 -8.59
N LEU A 315 28.77 -23.01 -8.89
CA LEU A 315 28.05 -23.81 -7.88
C LEU A 315 28.95 -24.76 -7.08
N SER A 316 30.23 -24.88 -7.43
CA SER A 316 31.25 -25.64 -6.68
C SER A 316 32.65 -25.07 -6.94
N ALA A 317 33.50 -25.08 -5.90
CA ALA A 317 34.83 -24.46 -5.91
C ALA A 317 35.84 -25.09 -6.91
N ASP A 318 35.54 -26.28 -7.45
CA ASP A 318 36.46 -27.05 -8.27
C ASP A 318 36.11 -27.06 -9.78
N VAL A 319 35.12 -26.28 -10.20
CA VAL A 319 34.79 -26.13 -11.64
C VAL A 319 35.43 -24.84 -12.16
N PRO A 320 36.40 -24.89 -13.09
CA PRO A 320 36.94 -23.68 -13.70
C PRO A 320 35.81 -22.91 -14.38
N ALA A 321 35.74 -21.60 -14.12
CA ALA A 321 34.77 -20.72 -14.75
C ALA A 321 34.80 -20.92 -16.26
N ALA A 322 33.64 -21.16 -16.88
CA ALA A 322 33.54 -21.27 -18.32
C ALA A 322 34.10 -19.99 -18.96
N THR A 323 35.10 -20.16 -19.83
CA THR A 323 35.78 -19.06 -20.53
C THR A 323 34.94 -18.47 -21.67
N ASP A 324 33.80 -19.09 -21.98
CA ASP A 324 32.85 -18.60 -22.96
C ASP A 324 31.93 -17.57 -22.30
N ALA A 325 32.54 -16.48 -21.83
CA ALA A 325 31.79 -15.26 -21.60
C ALA A 325 31.18 -14.85 -22.94
N VAL A 326 29.85 -14.95 -23.07
CA VAL A 326 29.11 -14.19 -24.10
C VAL A 326 29.69 -12.78 -24.08
N PRO A 327 30.15 -12.22 -25.21
CA PRO A 327 30.77 -10.91 -25.20
C PRO A 327 29.75 -9.91 -24.63
N CYS A 328 29.96 -9.52 -23.37
CA CYS A 328 29.30 -8.37 -22.78
C CYS A 328 29.65 -7.21 -23.71
N ASN A 329 28.69 -6.66 -24.43
CA ASN A 329 28.92 -5.43 -25.17
C ASN A 329 29.17 -4.33 -24.13
N PRO A 330 30.41 -3.82 -23.98
CA PRO A 330 30.72 -2.82 -22.97
C PRO A 330 30.24 -1.42 -23.39
N GLU A 331 29.73 -1.27 -24.61
CA GLU A 331 29.22 0.00 -25.10
C GLU A 331 27.90 0.35 -24.39
N PRO A 332 27.82 1.51 -23.73
CA PRO A 332 26.55 2.02 -23.22
C PRO A 332 25.57 2.08 -24.38
N ARG A 333 24.44 1.36 -24.26
CA ARG A 333 23.35 1.52 -25.25
C ARG A 333 22.97 3.00 -25.29
N PRO A 334 22.89 3.62 -26.48
CA PRO A 334 22.55 5.03 -26.60
C PRO A 334 21.24 5.31 -25.85
N MET A 335 21.30 6.12 -24.80
CA MET A 335 20.10 6.54 -24.07
C MET A 335 19.30 7.46 -24.98
N LYS A 336 18.00 7.16 -25.13
CA LYS A 336 17.10 8.10 -25.81
C LYS A 336 16.99 9.37 -24.94
N PRO A 337 17.02 10.57 -25.54
CA PRO A 337 16.85 11.82 -24.80
C PRO A 337 15.48 11.87 -24.10
N PRO A 338 15.33 12.73 -23.07
CA PRO A 338 14.08 12.89 -22.34
C PRO A 338 12.94 13.20 -23.30
N ARG A 339 11.85 12.45 -23.23
CA ARG A 339 10.64 12.80 -23.97
C ARG A 339 10.04 14.07 -23.38
N THR A 340 9.74 15.03 -24.25
CA THR A 340 9.07 16.27 -23.84
C THR A 340 7.57 16.13 -24.04
N GLU A 341 6.79 16.46 -23.02
CA GLU A 341 5.33 16.47 -23.09
C GLU A 341 4.78 17.87 -22.78
N THR A 342 3.77 18.29 -23.56
CA THR A 342 3.20 19.64 -23.47
C THR A 342 2.06 19.69 -22.46
N VAL A 343 2.20 20.50 -21.41
CA VAL A 343 1.14 20.85 -20.46
C VAL A 343 0.27 21.96 -21.05
N LYS A 344 -1.02 21.67 -21.23
CA LYS A 344 -2.04 22.57 -21.79
C LYS A 344 -2.77 23.40 -20.73
N GLY A 345 -2.69 23.00 -19.47
CA GLY A 345 -3.35 23.69 -18.38
C GLY A 345 -3.02 23.05 -17.04
N ALA A 346 -3.39 23.74 -15.97
CA ALA A 346 -3.30 23.22 -14.62
C ALA A 346 -4.49 23.68 -13.80
N VAL A 347 -4.92 22.85 -12.86
CA VAL A 347 -5.90 23.22 -11.84
C VAL A 347 -5.41 22.78 -10.47
N LEU A 348 -5.76 23.54 -9.43
CA LEU A 348 -5.55 23.11 -8.06
C LEU A 348 -6.61 22.05 -7.74
N GLY A 349 -6.17 20.90 -7.28
CA GLY A 349 -6.98 19.75 -6.95
C GLY A 349 -6.42 19.01 -5.74
N LEU A 350 -6.76 17.72 -5.65
CA LEU A 350 -6.44 16.86 -4.52
C LEU A 350 -5.89 15.51 -5.00
N VAL A 351 -4.94 14.96 -4.26
CA VAL A 351 -4.40 13.61 -4.48
C VAL A 351 -4.34 12.83 -3.16
N PRO A 352 -4.32 11.49 -3.19
CA PRO A 352 -3.98 10.69 -2.02
C PRO A 352 -2.65 11.15 -1.40
N GLY A 353 -2.65 11.35 -0.09
CA GLY A 353 -1.47 11.74 0.66
C GLY A 353 -1.65 11.52 2.16
N THR A 354 -0.79 12.15 2.95
CA THR A 354 -0.79 12.02 4.41
C THR A 354 -1.34 13.29 5.04
N VAL A 355 -2.37 13.15 5.87
CA VAL A 355 -2.99 14.21 6.68
C VAL A 355 -2.95 13.77 8.14
N ASN A 356 -2.29 14.54 8.99
CA ASN A 356 -2.13 14.24 10.43
C ASN A 356 -1.55 12.85 10.72
N GLY A 357 -0.67 12.35 9.84
CA GLY A 357 -0.04 11.02 9.96
C GLY A 357 -0.91 9.84 9.51
N ALA A 358 -2.08 10.09 8.91
CA ALA A 358 -2.95 9.07 8.33
C ALA A 358 -3.21 9.36 6.84
N ARG A 359 -3.69 8.35 6.10
CA ARG A 359 -4.13 8.53 4.70
C ARG A 359 -5.24 9.59 4.64
N GLY A 360 -5.19 10.44 3.63
CA GLY A 360 -6.20 11.44 3.32
C GLY A 360 -5.99 12.00 1.92
N LEU A 361 -6.57 13.17 1.66
CA LEU A 361 -6.33 13.93 0.44
C LEU A 361 -5.57 15.22 0.77
N VAL A 362 -4.52 15.49 0.00
CA VAL A 362 -3.69 16.69 0.13
C VAL A 362 -3.81 17.56 -1.13
N PRO A 363 -3.65 18.89 -1.02
CA PRO A 363 -3.60 19.78 -2.17
C PRO A 363 -2.53 19.38 -3.18
N ALA A 364 -2.88 19.42 -4.46
CA ALA A 364 -1.98 19.12 -5.57
C ALA A 364 -2.32 19.93 -6.81
N TRP A 365 -1.32 20.19 -7.64
CA TRP A 365 -1.52 20.68 -9.00
C TRP A 365 -1.76 19.51 -9.94
N LEU A 366 -2.88 19.57 -10.66
CA LEU A 366 -3.25 18.61 -11.70
C LEU A 366 -2.95 19.23 -13.06
N PHE A 367 -1.92 18.77 -13.73
CA PHE A 367 -1.47 19.24 -15.03
C PHE A 367 -2.13 18.44 -16.15
N GLU A 368 -2.85 19.12 -17.04
CA GLU A 368 -3.40 18.50 -18.24
C GLU A 368 -2.32 18.43 -19.32
N VAL A 369 -1.95 17.22 -19.70
CA VAL A 369 -0.91 16.94 -20.68
C VAL A 369 -1.53 16.58 -22.02
N ALA A 370 -0.99 17.19 -23.08
CA ALA A 370 -1.37 16.95 -24.46
C ALA A 370 -1.17 15.48 -24.85
N GLY A 371 -2.18 14.89 -25.50
CA GLY A 371 -2.01 13.63 -26.21
C GLY A 371 -0.99 13.77 -27.35
N GLN A 372 -0.28 12.68 -27.65
CA GLN A 372 0.73 12.58 -28.70
C GLN A 372 0.41 11.39 -29.62
N GLY A 373 0.65 11.53 -30.92
CA GLY A 373 0.50 10.42 -31.88
C GLY A 373 -0.90 9.80 -31.95
N GLY A 374 -1.97 10.59 -31.73
CA GLY A 374 -3.35 10.10 -31.72
C GLY A 374 -3.79 9.49 -30.38
N ALA A 375 -2.89 9.34 -29.41
CA ALA A 375 -3.27 9.02 -28.04
C ALA A 375 -3.99 10.22 -27.40
N PRO A 376 -4.95 9.99 -26.51
CA PRO A 376 -5.65 11.08 -25.86
C PRO A 376 -4.77 11.74 -24.78
N GLY A 377 -5.14 12.95 -24.36
CA GLY A 377 -4.48 13.62 -23.25
C GLY A 377 -4.65 12.86 -21.92
N HIS A 378 -3.78 13.18 -20.97
CA HIS A 378 -3.79 12.61 -19.64
C HIS A 378 -3.46 13.66 -18.58
N THR A 379 -3.68 13.33 -17.32
CA THR A 379 -3.42 14.23 -16.18
C THR A 379 -2.23 13.71 -15.39
N VAL A 380 -1.30 14.60 -15.07
CA VAL A 380 -0.19 14.31 -14.14
C VAL A 380 -0.35 15.18 -12.91
N ALA A 381 -0.22 14.59 -11.73
CA ALA A 381 -0.44 15.28 -10.47
C ALA A 381 0.84 15.48 -9.69
N GLN A 382 0.92 16.63 -9.02
CA GLN A 382 2.05 17.04 -8.20
C GLN A 382 1.54 17.60 -6.86
N PRO A 383 1.88 16.99 -5.70
CA PRO A 383 1.57 17.56 -4.40
C PRO A 383 2.03 19.01 -4.30
N ALA A 384 1.15 19.89 -3.81
CA ALA A 384 1.34 21.33 -3.81
C ALA A 384 1.82 21.87 -2.46
N ALA A 385 2.04 21.03 -1.45
CA ALA A 385 2.47 21.47 -0.13
C ALA A 385 3.77 22.28 -0.19
N ALA A 386 3.80 23.44 0.49
CA ALA A 386 4.97 24.33 0.54
C ALA A 386 6.22 23.61 1.06
N GLN A 387 6.05 22.85 2.13
CA GLN A 387 7.02 21.86 2.59
C GLN A 387 6.67 20.50 1.99
N GLU A 388 7.63 19.87 1.31
CA GLU A 388 7.48 18.48 0.89
C GLU A 388 7.32 17.62 2.15
N SER A 389 6.13 17.03 2.32
CA SER A 389 5.85 16.10 3.43
C SER A 389 6.46 14.73 3.12
N THR A 390 7.75 14.69 2.79
CA THR A 390 8.51 13.47 2.57
C THR A 390 9.95 13.72 3.03
N PRO A 391 10.51 12.88 3.93
CA PRO A 391 11.94 12.80 4.13
C PRO A 391 12.58 12.26 2.84
N GLY A 392 12.78 13.14 1.85
CA GLY A 392 13.62 12.84 0.70
C GLY A 392 15.11 12.88 1.12
N PRO A 393 15.97 12.04 0.53
CA PRO A 393 17.40 12.04 0.83
C PRO A 393 18.05 13.29 0.23
N GLY A 394 17.95 14.43 0.93
CA GLY A 394 18.55 15.67 0.44
C GLY A 394 17.99 16.98 0.98
N SER A 395 16.95 16.97 1.83
CA SER A 395 16.52 18.21 2.48
C SER A 395 17.66 18.81 3.32
N LYS A 396 17.91 20.11 3.13
CA LYS A 396 18.84 20.92 3.94
C LYS A 396 18.26 21.24 5.34
N ASP A 397 17.00 20.87 5.58
CA ASP A 397 16.44 20.84 6.92
C ASP A 397 16.87 19.55 7.61
N ALA A 398 17.40 19.69 8.83
CA ALA A 398 17.85 18.57 9.63
C ALA A 398 16.71 17.54 9.74
N ARG A 399 16.94 16.34 9.22
CA ARG A 399 15.96 15.24 9.25
C ARG A 399 15.69 14.92 10.73
N THR A 400 14.43 14.71 11.11
CA THR A 400 14.09 14.33 12.49
C THR A 400 13.54 12.92 12.55
N VAL A 401 13.74 12.28 13.70
CA VAL A 401 13.26 10.92 13.99
C VAL A 401 12.33 10.97 15.19
N THR A 402 11.30 10.13 15.19
CA THR A 402 10.33 10.03 16.29
C THR A 402 10.73 8.95 17.29
N GLY A 403 10.66 9.28 18.58
CA GLY A 403 10.82 8.31 19.66
C GLY A 403 9.57 7.45 19.86
N PHE A 404 9.73 6.15 20.11
CA PHE A 404 8.61 5.24 20.38
C PHE A 404 8.42 4.93 21.87
N SER A 405 9.44 5.13 22.71
CA SER A 405 9.32 5.01 24.16
C SER A 405 10.38 5.85 24.89
N TYR A 406 10.19 6.08 26.18
CA TYR A 406 11.20 6.69 27.03
C TYR A 406 11.32 6.01 28.40
N ALA A 407 12.49 6.12 29.00
CA ALA A 407 12.76 5.76 30.39
C ALA A 407 13.44 6.92 31.11
N GLU A 408 13.13 7.11 32.39
CA GLU A 408 13.75 8.13 33.21
C GLU A 408 14.44 7.57 34.46
N ALA A 409 15.55 8.19 34.82
CA ALA A 409 16.30 7.89 36.03
C ALA A 409 16.84 9.19 36.64
N GLY A 410 16.15 9.71 37.67
CA GLY A 410 16.45 11.00 38.26
C GLY A 410 16.28 12.13 37.24
N ARG A 411 17.39 12.78 36.86
CA ARG A 411 17.42 13.82 35.82
C ARG A 411 17.76 13.30 34.43
N LYS A 412 17.98 11.99 34.25
CA LYS A 412 18.28 11.41 32.95
C LYS A 412 16.98 11.01 32.27
N LEU A 413 16.77 11.48 31.05
CA LEU A 413 15.70 11.07 30.16
C LEU A 413 16.31 10.32 28.98
N THR A 414 16.06 9.02 28.88
CA THR A 414 16.48 8.18 27.76
C THR A 414 15.30 7.97 26.82
N VAL A 415 15.45 8.32 25.56
CA VAL A 415 14.43 8.15 24.51
C VAL A 415 14.88 7.05 23.56
N ASN A 416 14.01 6.08 23.30
CA ASN A 416 14.24 4.97 22.37
C ASN A 416 13.55 5.25 21.02
N PHE A 417 14.24 4.97 19.93
CA PHE A 417 13.79 5.30 18.57
C PHE A 417 14.35 4.30 17.54
N TRP A 418 13.72 4.25 16.37
CA TRP A 418 14.23 3.49 15.22
C TRP A 418 14.98 4.42 14.28
N ALA A 419 16.22 4.08 13.93
CA ALA A 419 17.09 4.93 13.13
C ALA A 419 17.93 4.14 12.11
N GLY A 420 18.38 4.82 11.05
CA GLY A 420 19.24 4.24 10.03
C GLY A 420 20.70 4.15 10.48
N ALA A 421 21.45 3.19 9.94
CA ALA A 421 22.85 2.99 10.30
C ALA A 421 23.84 4.03 9.72
N CYS A 422 23.41 4.85 8.76
CA CYS A 422 24.31 5.76 8.03
C CYS A 422 24.31 7.21 8.51
N SER A 423 23.70 7.49 9.66
CA SER A 423 23.57 8.82 10.24
C SER A 423 24.04 8.86 11.68
N THR A 424 24.37 10.07 12.13
CA THR A 424 24.59 10.38 13.54
C THR A 424 23.34 11.05 14.11
N TYR A 425 22.99 10.75 15.36
CA TYR A 425 21.77 11.21 16.01
C TYR A 425 22.06 12.06 17.23
N ALA A 426 21.28 13.13 17.42
CA ALA A 426 21.37 14.01 18.59
C ALA A 426 19.99 14.25 19.20
N LEU A 427 19.89 14.21 20.53
CA LEU A 427 18.66 14.44 21.29
C LEU A 427 18.70 15.82 21.94
N GLU A 428 17.74 16.66 21.61
CA GLU A 428 17.45 17.92 22.31
C GLU A 428 16.23 17.73 23.20
N ALA A 429 16.29 18.26 24.43
CA ALA A 429 15.16 18.33 25.35
C ALA A 429 14.90 19.78 25.75
N ARG A 430 13.64 20.22 25.67
CA ARG A 430 13.18 21.54 26.12
C ARG A 430 12.17 21.36 27.22
N GLU A 431 12.48 21.87 28.40
CA GLU A 431 11.65 21.73 29.58
C GLU A 431 10.67 22.89 29.72
N SER A 432 9.45 22.53 30.14
CA SER A 432 8.42 23.45 30.58
C SER A 432 7.85 22.95 31.91
N ALA A 433 6.92 23.71 32.49
CA ALA A 433 6.27 23.33 33.74
C ALA A 433 5.52 21.99 33.63
N ASP A 434 4.87 21.73 32.49
CA ASP A 434 3.95 20.58 32.34
C ASP A 434 4.47 19.48 31.41
N SER A 435 5.53 19.76 30.64
CA SER A 435 6.05 18.82 29.64
C SER A 435 7.53 18.99 29.35
N VAL A 436 8.13 17.94 28.81
CA VAL A 436 9.47 17.94 28.22
C VAL A 436 9.33 17.61 26.74
N VAL A 437 9.60 18.59 25.89
CA VAL A 437 9.55 18.43 24.44
C VAL A 437 10.91 17.91 23.96
N VAL A 438 10.91 16.77 23.26
CA VAL A 438 12.14 16.14 22.76
C VAL A 438 12.21 16.18 21.24
N LYS A 439 13.41 16.38 20.70
CA LYS A 439 13.69 16.36 19.26
C LYS A 439 14.93 15.50 18.99
N ILE A 440 14.79 14.47 18.17
CA ILE A 440 15.92 13.66 17.69
C ILE A 440 16.27 14.13 16.29
N THR A 441 17.50 14.61 16.11
CA THR A 441 18.03 15.11 14.85
C THR A 441 18.93 14.06 14.21
N ASP A 442 18.69 13.73 12.95
CA ASP A 442 19.46 12.85 12.08
C ASP A 442 20.39 13.68 11.20
N THR A 443 21.69 13.38 11.28
CA THR A 443 22.74 13.98 10.44
C THR A 443 23.39 12.89 9.59
N PRO A 444 23.21 12.88 8.26
CA PRO A 444 23.83 11.89 7.39
C PRO A 444 25.35 11.95 7.47
N ASN A 445 26.01 10.81 7.69
CA ASN A 445 27.47 10.75 7.76
C ASN A 445 28.11 11.04 6.40
N LYS A 446 27.42 10.68 5.31
CA LYS A 446 27.86 10.91 3.93
C LYS A 446 26.69 11.48 3.10
N PRO A 447 26.53 12.82 3.05
CA PRO A 447 25.45 13.45 2.30
C PRO A 447 25.47 13.03 0.82
N GLY A 448 24.31 12.64 0.30
CA GLY A 448 24.14 12.26 -1.11
C GLY A 448 24.54 10.82 -1.45
N GLN A 449 25.07 10.02 -0.52
CA GLN A 449 25.29 8.58 -0.76
C GLN A 449 24.05 7.77 -0.40
N ALA A 450 23.74 6.74 -1.18
CA ALA A 450 22.68 5.78 -0.85
C ALA A 450 23.01 5.08 0.48
N CYS A 451 22.03 4.97 1.37
CA CYS A 451 22.12 4.20 2.61
C CYS A 451 21.29 2.92 2.47
N ILE A 452 21.79 1.82 3.04
CA ILE A 452 21.01 0.59 3.14
C ILE A 452 19.75 0.83 3.98
N MET A 453 18.60 0.30 3.55
CA MET A 453 17.32 0.42 4.27
C MET A 453 17.28 -0.52 5.48
N LEU A 454 18.09 -0.23 6.49
CA LEU A 454 18.12 -0.95 7.75
C LEU A 454 17.78 0.00 8.89
N ALA A 455 16.71 -0.31 9.63
CA ALA A 455 16.36 0.38 10.88
C ALA A 455 16.93 -0.39 12.07
N GLN A 456 17.65 0.30 12.94
CA GLN A 456 18.18 -0.21 14.21
C GLN A 456 17.45 0.48 15.35
N GLU A 457 17.17 -0.28 16.41
CA GLU A 457 16.70 0.28 17.66
C GLU A 457 17.87 0.97 18.36
N MET A 458 17.73 2.26 18.64
CA MET A 458 18.75 3.09 19.27
C MET A 458 18.15 3.85 20.45
N SER A 459 19.01 4.28 21.37
CA SER A 459 18.62 5.12 22.50
C SER A 459 19.58 6.30 22.67
N LEU A 460 19.03 7.44 23.06
CA LEU A 460 19.79 8.65 23.38
C LEU A 460 19.33 9.19 24.72
N THR A 461 20.26 9.73 25.51
CA THR A 461 19.98 10.24 26.85
C THR A 461 20.25 11.74 26.92
N ALA A 462 19.26 12.50 27.37
CA ALA A 462 19.38 13.90 27.74
C ALA A 462 19.41 14.04 29.27
N THR A 463 20.12 15.05 29.77
CA THR A 463 20.08 15.43 31.19
C THR A 463 19.17 16.64 31.34
N LEU A 464 18.11 16.47 32.11
CA LEU A 464 17.16 17.51 32.46
C LEU A 464 17.70 18.41 33.58
N GLU A 465 17.25 19.66 33.63
CA GLU A 465 17.45 20.60 34.72
C GLU A 465 16.83 20.07 36.01
N GLN A 466 15.60 19.54 35.92
CA GLN A 466 14.86 18.94 37.03
C GLN A 466 14.41 17.51 36.70
N PRO A 467 14.20 16.64 37.70
CA PRO A 467 13.63 15.30 37.46
C PRO A 467 12.31 15.38 36.67
N LEU A 468 12.03 14.37 35.83
CA LEU A 468 10.87 14.42 34.92
C LEU A 468 9.54 14.61 35.69
N GLY A 469 9.34 13.89 36.79
CA GLY A 469 8.11 13.96 37.58
C GLY A 469 6.89 13.51 36.77
N ASP A 470 5.77 14.23 36.91
CA ASP A 470 4.52 13.96 36.19
C ASP A 470 4.46 14.60 34.80
N ARG A 471 5.55 15.28 34.37
CA ARG A 471 5.60 15.98 33.08
C ARG A 471 5.59 14.97 31.93
N LYS A 472 4.79 15.27 30.91
CA LYS A 472 4.71 14.43 29.70
C LYS A 472 5.92 14.64 28.80
N VAL A 473 6.43 13.56 28.22
CA VAL A 473 7.43 13.65 27.15
C VAL A 473 6.71 13.75 25.81
N ILE A 474 6.93 14.84 25.09
CA ILE A 474 6.26 15.13 23.82
C ILE A 474 7.27 15.14 22.69
N ASP A 475 7.00 14.42 21.61
CA ASP A 475 7.83 14.46 20.41
C ASP A 475 7.61 15.79 19.65
N ALA A 476 8.68 16.53 19.40
CA ALA A 476 8.61 17.84 18.75
C ALA A 476 8.14 17.78 17.28
N THR A 477 8.30 16.65 16.61
CA THR A 477 7.95 16.49 15.20
C THR A 477 6.46 16.18 15.02
N THR A 478 5.91 15.35 15.90
CA THR A 478 4.51 14.87 15.82
C THR A 478 3.56 15.60 16.77
N GLY A 479 4.09 16.27 17.81
CA GLY A 479 3.31 16.86 18.89
C GLY A 479 2.63 15.81 19.79
N LYS A 480 2.94 14.52 19.63
CA LYS A 480 2.30 13.43 20.36
C LYS A 480 3.10 13.05 21.62
N PRO A 481 2.44 12.57 22.69
CA PRO A 481 3.12 11.98 23.83
C PRO A 481 3.87 10.71 23.44
N ILE A 482 5.11 10.57 23.89
CA ILE A 482 5.88 9.33 23.83
C ILE A 482 5.51 8.50 25.07
N PRO A 483 5.18 7.20 24.94
CA PRO A 483 4.85 6.38 26.10
C PRO A 483 6.10 6.08 26.95
N ARG A 484 5.87 5.98 28.27
CA ARG A 484 6.89 5.50 29.22
C ARG A 484 7.06 3.98 29.09
N GLN A 485 8.29 3.49 29.24
CA GLN A 485 8.60 2.05 29.31
C GLN A 485 8.02 1.38 30.56
#